data_AF-A0AB37UBH0-F1
#
_entry.id   AF-A0AB37UBH0-F1
#
_cell.length_a   1.000
_cell.length_b   1.000
_cell.length_c   1.000
_cell.angle_alpha   90.00
_cell.angle_beta   90.00
_cell.angle_gamma   90.00
#
_symmetry.space_group_name_H-M   'P 1'
#
loop_
_entity.id
_entity.type
_entity.pdbx_description
1 polymer ?
#
loop_
_entity_poly.entity_id
_entity_poly.type
_entity_poly.pdbx_seq_one_letter_code
_entity_poly.pdbx_strand_id
1 'polypeptide(L)'
;MLHKPVVLIYRNNLLPASETFVQKQAEALRDFIPYYVGSRLVQGLQLPQERRIALNQGGLLGLTNELSYKLWGKTSVDFVRSLQRLHPALIHAHFAPDGAIALPLAQCLQVPLVVTFHGYDATMHDKYAKASFWSHRVYLRRREVLKQKARLFIAVSESIKQKLLE
;
A
#
# COMPACT_ATOMS: atom_id res chain seq x y z
N MET A 1 -8.76 -27.80 8.98
CA MET A 1 -7.84 -27.12 8.06
C MET A 1 -7.41 -25.82 8.72
N LEU A 2 -6.11 -25.58 8.91
CA LEU A 2 -5.63 -24.32 9.49
C LEU A 2 -6.02 -23.17 8.57
N HIS A 3 -6.74 -22.18 9.11
CA HIS A 3 -7.13 -20.98 8.38
C HIS A 3 -5.86 -20.21 8.02
N LYS A 4 -5.60 -19.99 6.71
CA LYS A 4 -4.44 -19.22 6.28
C LYS A 4 -4.61 -17.74 6.70
N PRO A 5 -3.57 -17.08 7.25
CA PRO A 5 -3.63 -15.66 7.59
C PRO A 5 -3.88 -14.78 6.36
N VAL A 6 -4.63 -13.70 6.56
CA VAL A 6 -4.87 -12.69 5.52
C VAL A 6 -3.70 -11.72 5.44
N VAL A 7 -3.30 -11.35 4.23
CA VAL A 7 -2.38 -10.24 3.96
C VAL A 7 -3.09 -9.17 3.13
N LEU A 8 -2.97 -7.90 3.55
CA LEU A 8 -3.49 -6.79 2.76
C LEU A 8 -2.42 -6.33 1.77
N ILE A 9 -2.59 -6.65 0.50
CA ILE A 9 -1.73 -6.19 -0.60
C ILE A 9 -2.14 -4.77 -0.95
N TYR A 10 -1.31 -3.80 -0.60
CA TYR A 10 -1.68 -2.40 -0.65
C TYR A 10 -1.09 -1.67 -1.87
N ARG A 11 -2.00 -1.03 -2.61
CA ARG A 11 -1.70 0.00 -3.62
C ARG A 11 -2.73 1.12 -3.53
N ASN A 12 -2.26 2.36 -3.48
CA ASN A 12 -3.06 3.57 -3.41
C ASN A 12 -4.03 3.67 -4.60
N ASN A 13 -3.52 3.50 -5.82
CA ASN A 13 -4.34 3.23 -7.00
C ASN A 13 -4.33 1.72 -7.20
N LEU A 14 -5.49 1.08 -7.11
CA LEU A 14 -5.57 -0.36 -6.94
C LEU A 14 -5.27 -1.08 -8.27
N LEU A 15 -3.98 -1.41 -8.45
CA LEU A 15 -3.35 -2.18 -9.54
C LEU A 15 -3.67 -1.72 -10.98
N PRO A 16 -3.09 -0.59 -11.43
CA PRO A 16 -2.94 -0.27 -12.85
C PRO A 16 -2.42 -1.45 -13.68
N ALA A 17 -2.74 -1.47 -14.98
CA ALA A 17 -2.43 -2.60 -15.88
C ALA A 17 -0.94 -2.98 -15.96
N SER A 18 -0.02 -2.04 -15.68
CA SER A 18 1.43 -2.30 -15.69
C SER A 18 1.93 -3.07 -14.47
N GLU A 19 1.16 -3.15 -13.39
CA GLU A 19 1.60 -3.68 -12.09
C GLU A 19 1.35 -5.19 -11.93
N THR A 20 1.48 -5.94 -13.03
CA THR A 20 1.22 -7.40 -13.08
C THR A 20 2.08 -8.20 -12.11
N PHE A 21 3.30 -7.74 -11.83
CA PHE A 21 4.21 -8.38 -10.87
C PHE A 21 3.64 -8.39 -9.44
N VAL A 22 2.89 -7.36 -9.03
CA VAL A 22 2.25 -7.31 -7.71
C VAL A 22 1.17 -8.38 -7.61
N GLN A 23 0.30 -8.45 -8.62
CA GLN A 23 -0.77 -9.45 -8.67
C GLN A 23 -0.19 -10.88 -8.70
N LYS A 24 0.77 -11.13 -9.58
CA LYS A 24 1.40 -12.45 -9.70
C LYS A 24 2.09 -12.86 -8.39
N GLN A 25 2.78 -11.95 -7.72
CA GLN A 25 3.39 -12.22 -6.42
C GLN A 25 2.34 -12.56 -5.36
N ALA A 26 1.28 -11.74 -5.26
CA ALA A 26 0.20 -11.95 -4.31
C ALA A 26 -0.47 -13.32 -4.50
N GLU A 27 -0.91 -13.63 -5.71
CA GLU A 27 -1.59 -14.90 -6.01
C GLU A 27 -0.67 -16.13 -5.90
N ALA A 28 0.66 -15.95 -5.91
CA ALA A 28 1.62 -17.03 -5.70
C ALA A 28 1.90 -17.33 -4.21
N LEU A 29 1.34 -16.56 -3.27
CA LEU A 29 1.52 -16.79 -1.83
C LEU A 29 0.90 -18.14 -1.42
N ARG A 30 1.71 -18.99 -0.78
CA ARG A 30 1.27 -20.32 -0.34
C ARG A 30 0.64 -20.29 1.04
N ASP A 31 1.18 -19.47 1.93
CA ASP A 31 0.81 -19.46 3.36
C ASP A 31 -0.14 -18.32 3.74
N PHE A 32 -0.45 -17.42 2.81
CA PHE A 32 -1.32 -16.26 3.03
C PHE A 32 -2.46 -16.19 2.02
N ILE A 33 -3.55 -15.53 2.39
CA ILE A 33 -4.65 -15.16 1.50
C ILE A 33 -4.54 -13.66 1.20
N PRO A 34 -4.27 -13.25 -0.06
CA PRO A 34 -4.11 -11.84 -0.37
C PRO A 34 -5.47 -11.17 -0.59
N TYR A 35 -5.67 -10.04 0.09
CA TYR A 35 -6.74 -9.08 -0.15
C TYR A 35 -6.14 -7.79 -0.72
N TYR A 36 -6.62 -7.36 -1.87
CA TYR A 36 -6.17 -6.14 -2.54
C TYR A 36 -6.86 -4.93 -1.93
N VAL A 37 -6.08 -4.04 -1.34
CA VAL A 37 -6.59 -2.87 -0.61
C VAL A 37 -5.99 -1.59 -1.19
N GLY A 38 -6.82 -0.57 -1.34
CA GLY A 38 -6.37 0.70 -1.91
C GLY A 38 -7.27 1.88 -1.61
N SER A 39 -6.80 3.08 -1.96
CA SER A 39 -7.59 4.30 -1.81
C SER A 39 -8.67 4.42 -2.88
N ARG A 40 -8.40 3.93 -4.10
CA ARG A 40 -9.25 4.07 -5.26
C ARG A 40 -9.10 2.88 -6.19
N LEU A 41 -10.22 2.39 -6.70
CA LEU A 41 -10.23 1.47 -7.84
C LEU A 41 -9.96 2.22 -9.15
N VAL A 42 -9.04 1.72 -9.97
CA VAL A 42 -8.72 2.29 -11.28
C VAL A 42 -9.01 1.28 -12.39
N GLN A 43 -9.13 1.76 -13.63
CA GLN A 43 -9.11 0.86 -14.78
C GLN A 43 -7.71 0.21 -14.85
N GLY A 44 -7.65 -1.07 -14.54
CA GLY A 44 -6.40 -1.79 -14.32
C GLY A 44 -6.59 -3.28 -14.46
N LEU A 45 -5.81 -4.05 -13.70
CA LEU A 45 -5.88 -5.50 -13.72
C LEU A 45 -7.21 -6.01 -13.18
N GLN A 46 -7.67 -7.15 -13.70
CA GLN A 46 -8.82 -7.84 -13.16
C GLN A 46 -8.43 -8.50 -11.84
N LEU A 47 -9.16 -8.16 -10.78
CA LEU A 47 -8.92 -8.67 -9.44
C LEU A 47 -10.19 -9.37 -8.92
N PRO A 48 -10.03 -10.42 -8.10
CA PRO A 48 -11.18 -11.12 -7.51
C PRO A 48 -12.03 -10.14 -6.71
N GLN A 49 -13.32 -10.05 -7.04
CA GLN A 49 -14.22 -9.04 -6.46
C GLN A 49 -14.36 -9.21 -4.94
N GLU A 50 -14.38 -10.46 -4.50
CA GLU A 50 -14.49 -10.87 -3.11
C GLU A 50 -13.22 -10.60 -2.27
N ARG A 51 -12.08 -10.36 -2.93
CA ARG A 51 -10.79 -10.04 -2.28
C ARG A 51 -10.29 -8.64 -2.62
N ARG A 52 -11.18 -7.72 -3.04
CA ARG A 52 -10.82 -6.35 -3.43
C ARG A 52 -11.61 -5.33 -2.63
N ILE A 53 -10.92 -4.44 -1.93
CA ILE A 53 -11.53 -3.41 -1.07
C ILE A 53 -10.87 -2.05 -1.37
N ALA A 54 -11.68 -1.08 -1.79
CA ALA A 54 -11.24 0.30 -2.00
C ALA A 54 -11.93 1.25 -1.01
N LEU A 55 -11.21 2.27 -0.55
CA LEU A 55 -11.79 3.33 0.29
C LEU A 55 -12.81 4.17 -0.49
N ASN A 56 -12.43 4.63 -1.69
CA ASN A 56 -13.31 5.36 -2.56
C ASN A 56 -14.21 4.40 -3.35
N GLN A 57 -15.50 4.41 -3.02
CA GLN A 57 -16.56 3.65 -3.70
C GLN A 57 -17.40 4.55 -4.65
N GLY A 58 -16.94 5.77 -4.93
CA GLY A 58 -17.64 6.78 -5.73
C GLY A 58 -18.32 7.87 -4.89
N GLY A 59 -18.87 8.87 -5.59
CA GLY A 59 -19.57 10.01 -4.99
C GLY A 59 -18.67 10.99 -4.24
N LEU A 60 -19.27 12.07 -3.74
CA LEU A 60 -18.56 13.14 -3.02
C LEU A 60 -17.91 12.64 -1.72
N LEU A 61 -18.60 11.78 -0.97
CA LEU A 61 -18.07 11.19 0.26
C LEU A 61 -16.86 10.28 0.00
N GLY A 62 -16.88 9.51 -1.09
CA GLY A 62 -15.72 8.69 -1.49
C GLY A 62 -14.51 9.53 -1.83
N LEU A 63 -14.70 10.66 -2.53
CA LEU A 63 -13.63 11.60 -2.89
C LEU A 63 -13.03 12.29 -1.66
N THR A 64 -13.85 12.76 -0.73
CA THR A 64 -13.37 13.42 0.50
C THR A 64 -12.65 12.44 1.42
N ASN A 65 -13.14 11.20 1.55
CA ASN A 65 -12.46 10.14 2.29
C ASN A 65 -11.12 9.78 1.65
N GLU A 66 -11.07 9.66 0.32
CA GLU A 66 -9.83 9.38 -0.39
C GLU A 66 -8.79 10.48 -0.13
N LEU A 67 -9.19 11.75 -0.27
CA LEU A 67 -8.30 12.89 -0.09
C LEU A 67 -7.82 13.00 1.37
N SER A 68 -8.73 12.78 2.33
CA SER A 68 -8.39 12.89 3.75
C SER A 68 -7.44 11.78 4.21
N TYR A 69 -7.63 10.56 3.69
CA TYR A 69 -6.75 9.43 3.95
C TYR A 69 -5.36 9.66 3.34
N LYS A 70 -5.34 10.12 2.10
CA LYS A 70 -4.13 10.50 1.38
C LYS A 70 -3.31 11.55 2.14
N LEU A 71 -3.92 12.66 2.53
CA LEU A 71 -3.22 13.79 3.15
C LEU A 71 -2.88 13.57 4.63
N TRP A 72 -3.85 13.13 5.42
CA TRP A 72 -3.76 13.09 6.88
C TRP A 72 -3.77 11.68 7.45
N GLY A 73 -3.92 10.64 6.63
CA GLY A 73 -4.04 9.27 7.12
C GLY A 73 -5.38 8.96 7.78
N LYS A 74 -6.35 9.88 7.70
CA LYS A 74 -7.68 9.72 8.28
C LYS A 74 -8.61 9.05 7.27
N THR A 75 -9.14 7.90 7.62
CA THR A 75 -10.07 7.15 6.76
C THR A 75 -11.40 6.95 7.48
N SER A 76 -12.43 6.54 6.75
CA SER A 76 -13.74 6.22 7.35
C SER A 76 -13.63 5.02 8.30
N VAL A 77 -14.43 5.05 9.37
CA VAL A 77 -14.51 3.97 10.36
C VAL A 77 -14.97 2.66 9.70
N ASP A 78 -15.90 2.74 8.76
CA ASP A 78 -16.43 1.56 8.07
C ASP A 78 -15.39 0.87 7.18
N PHE A 79 -14.48 1.64 6.58
CA PHE A 79 -13.34 1.08 5.85
C PHE A 79 -12.37 0.36 6.78
N VAL A 80 -12.06 0.94 7.94
CA VAL A 80 -11.21 0.26 8.93
C VAL A 80 -11.87 -1.02 9.44
N ARG A 81 -13.16 -0.96 9.82
CA ARG A 81 -13.92 -2.11 10.30
C ARG A 81 -14.02 -3.23 9.26
N SER A 82 -14.19 -2.89 7.98
CA SER A 82 -14.24 -3.90 6.92
C SER A 82 -12.92 -4.68 6.83
N LEU A 83 -11.78 -3.98 7.00
CA LEU A 83 -10.46 -4.60 7.02
C LEU A 83 -10.18 -5.36 8.32
N GLN A 84 -10.60 -4.84 9.48
CA GLN A 84 -10.43 -5.53 10.77
C GLN A 84 -11.16 -6.88 10.81
N ARG A 85 -12.35 -6.98 10.20
CA ARG A 85 -13.09 -8.25 10.11
C ARG A 85 -12.35 -9.36 9.36
N LEU A 86 -11.36 -9.01 8.53
CA LEU A 86 -10.52 -9.98 7.84
C LEU A 86 -9.41 -10.56 8.74
N HIS A 87 -9.20 -9.99 9.94
CA HIS A 87 -8.12 -10.35 10.86
C HIS A 87 -6.75 -10.41 10.13
N PRO A 88 -6.32 -9.33 9.46
CA PRO A 88 -5.10 -9.35 8.67
C PRO A 88 -3.88 -9.55 9.56
N ALA A 89 -2.93 -10.35 9.10
CA ALA A 89 -1.66 -10.54 9.78
C ALA A 89 -0.68 -9.40 9.51
N LEU A 90 -0.76 -8.75 8.35
CA LEU A 90 0.08 -7.61 7.96
C LEU A 90 -0.50 -6.84 6.76
N ILE A 91 0.02 -5.63 6.56
CA ILE A 91 -0.11 -4.88 5.30
C ILE A 91 1.19 -5.01 4.52
N HIS A 92 1.12 -5.41 3.26
CA HIS A 92 2.23 -5.45 2.33
C HIS A 92 2.01 -4.38 1.25
N ALA A 93 2.62 -3.22 1.46
CA ALA A 93 2.56 -2.13 0.50
C ALA A 93 3.61 -2.30 -0.60
N HIS A 94 3.20 -2.05 -1.83
CA HIS A 94 4.11 -2.01 -2.96
C HIS A 94 4.39 -0.57 -3.30
N PHE A 95 5.68 -0.25 -3.41
CA PHE A 95 6.29 1.07 -3.59
C PHE A 95 6.34 1.94 -2.32
N ALA A 96 7.44 2.68 -2.15
CA ALA A 96 7.68 3.54 -0.99
C ALA A 96 6.58 4.60 -0.75
N PRO A 97 6.07 5.31 -1.78
CA PRO A 97 5.00 6.28 -1.57
C PRO A 97 3.72 5.65 -1.02
N ASP A 98 3.40 4.45 -1.46
CA ASP A 98 2.23 3.74 -1.00
C ASP A 98 2.44 3.18 0.41
N GLY A 99 3.66 2.76 0.75
CA GLY A 99 4.03 2.46 2.13
C GLY A 99 3.79 3.65 3.06
N ALA A 100 4.16 4.86 2.64
CA ALA A 100 3.90 6.07 3.41
C ALA A 100 2.41 6.44 3.54
N ILE A 101 1.60 6.14 2.51
CA ILE A 101 0.14 6.34 2.55
C ILE A 101 -0.54 5.26 3.41
N ALA A 102 -0.05 4.02 3.36
CA ALA A 102 -0.57 2.88 4.13
C ALA A 102 -0.21 2.94 5.62
N LEU A 103 0.86 3.64 6.00
CA LEU A 103 1.36 3.67 7.37
C LEU A 103 0.30 4.00 8.44
N PRO A 104 -0.55 5.04 8.29
CA PRO A 104 -1.63 5.30 9.25
C PRO A 104 -2.66 4.17 9.34
N LEU A 105 -2.91 3.46 8.22
CA LEU A 105 -3.80 2.31 8.20
C LEU A 105 -3.19 1.14 8.98
N ALA A 106 -1.90 0.85 8.80
CA ALA A 106 -1.19 -0.17 9.57
C ALA A 106 -1.25 0.10 11.08
N GLN A 107 -1.07 1.36 11.49
CA GLN A 107 -1.18 1.79 12.88
C GLN A 107 -2.60 1.63 13.42
N CYS A 108 -3.61 1.99 12.64
CA CYS A 108 -5.02 1.87 13.01
C CYS A 108 -5.46 0.40 13.15
N LEU A 109 -4.99 -0.46 12.26
CA LEU A 109 -5.24 -1.90 12.31
C LEU A 109 -4.35 -2.63 13.33
N GLN A 110 -3.32 -1.97 13.86
CA GLN A 110 -2.32 -2.54 14.77
C GLN A 110 -1.60 -3.76 14.18
N VAL A 111 -1.29 -3.72 12.89
CA VAL A 111 -0.59 -4.80 12.18
C VAL A 111 0.74 -4.31 11.60
N PRO A 112 1.73 -5.21 11.42
CA PRO A 112 2.98 -4.88 10.75
C PRO A 112 2.78 -4.32 9.34
N LEU A 113 3.59 -3.32 8.99
CA LEU A 113 3.72 -2.82 7.62
C LEU A 113 5.00 -3.36 6.99
N VAL A 114 4.88 -4.07 5.88
CA VAL A 114 5.97 -4.47 4.98
C VAL A 114 5.90 -3.61 3.72
N VAL A 115 7.04 -3.10 3.24
CA VAL A 115 7.07 -2.30 2.01
C VAL A 115 8.08 -2.89 1.02
N THR A 116 7.65 -3.17 -0.21
CA THR A 116 8.56 -3.58 -1.30
C THR A 116 8.89 -2.41 -2.20
N PHE A 117 10.19 -2.19 -2.44
CA PHE A 117 10.72 -1.21 -3.38
C PHE A 117 11.00 -1.84 -4.74
N HIS A 118 10.49 -1.23 -5.81
CA HIS A 118 10.52 -1.78 -7.17
C HIS A 118 11.44 -1.02 -8.12
N GLY A 119 12.00 0.12 -7.72
CA GLY A 119 13.05 0.79 -8.46
C GLY A 119 12.96 2.30 -8.37
N TYR A 120 11.97 2.90 -9.05
CA TYR A 120 11.83 4.37 -9.12
C TYR A 120 11.73 4.99 -7.73
N ASP A 121 11.12 4.27 -6.80
CA ASP A 121 10.85 4.69 -5.43
C ASP A 121 12.09 4.64 -4.52
N ALA A 122 13.17 4.02 -4.98
CA ALA A 122 14.50 4.08 -4.38
C ALA A 122 15.45 5.02 -5.13
N THR A 123 15.33 5.13 -6.46
CA THR A 123 16.32 5.82 -7.30
C THR A 123 15.97 7.27 -7.64
N MET A 124 14.71 7.68 -7.49
CA MET A 124 14.28 9.04 -7.84
C MET A 124 14.83 10.07 -6.84
N HIS A 125 15.57 11.05 -7.34
CA HIS A 125 16.04 12.16 -6.49
C HIS A 125 14.89 12.98 -5.94
N ASP A 126 15.04 13.43 -4.68
CA ASP A 126 14.08 14.26 -3.96
C ASP A 126 13.62 15.49 -4.75
N LYS A 127 14.52 16.13 -5.51
CA LYS A 127 14.19 17.31 -6.34
C LYS A 127 13.13 17.00 -7.39
N TYR A 128 13.19 15.82 -8.01
CA TYR A 128 12.21 15.37 -9.00
C TYR A 128 10.96 14.84 -8.31
N ALA A 129 11.10 14.12 -7.19
CA ALA A 129 9.98 13.62 -6.40
C ALA A 129 9.08 14.77 -5.90
N LYS A 130 9.66 15.93 -5.52
CA LYS A 130 8.92 17.13 -5.12
C LYS A 130 8.12 17.76 -6.28
N ALA A 131 8.64 17.69 -7.50
CA ALA A 131 8.01 18.21 -8.71
C ALA A 131 7.09 17.20 -9.42
N SER A 132 7.01 15.97 -8.92
CA SER A 132 6.23 14.88 -9.51
C SER A 132 4.84 14.74 -8.84
N PHE A 133 4.26 13.55 -8.94
CA PHE A 133 2.95 13.22 -8.39
C PHE A 133 2.89 13.48 -6.89
N TRP A 134 1.72 13.92 -6.43
CA TRP A 134 1.47 14.25 -5.02
C TRP A 134 1.83 13.12 -4.03
N SER A 135 1.72 11.85 -4.42
CA SER A 135 2.10 10.69 -3.58
C SER A 135 3.59 10.73 -3.18
N HIS A 136 4.47 11.19 -4.08
CA HIS A 136 5.89 11.39 -3.78
C HIS A 136 6.11 12.48 -2.74
N ARG A 137 5.29 13.54 -2.76
CA ARG A 137 5.38 14.60 -1.75
C ARG A 137 4.97 14.09 -0.37
N VAL A 138 3.96 13.20 -0.30
CA VAL A 138 3.60 12.52 0.97
C VAL A 138 4.70 11.58 1.43
N TYR A 139 5.27 10.81 0.51
CA TYR A 139 6.42 9.96 0.79
C TYR A 139 7.54 10.75 1.46
N LEU A 140 8.00 11.84 0.83
CA LEU A 140 9.09 12.66 1.36
C LEU A 140 8.77 13.22 2.76
N ARG A 141 7.53 13.66 3.00
CA ARG A 141 7.10 14.15 4.32
C ARG A 141 7.06 13.05 5.39
N ARG A 142 6.77 11.81 5.01
CA ARG A 142 6.60 10.68 5.94
C ARG A 142 7.77 9.70 5.93
N ARG A 143 8.81 9.93 5.14
CA ARG A 143 9.91 8.97 4.89
C ARG A 143 10.60 8.54 6.18
N GLU A 144 10.92 9.49 7.06
CA GLU A 144 11.59 9.18 8.33
C GLU A 144 10.69 8.40 9.29
N VAL A 145 9.40 8.75 9.35
CA VAL A 145 8.43 7.99 10.15
C VAL A 145 8.23 6.58 9.56
N LEU A 146 8.20 6.46 8.24
CA LEU A 146 8.10 5.16 7.56
C LEU A 146 9.31 4.28 7.89
N LYS A 147 10.53 4.81 7.83
CA LYS A 147 11.76 4.10 8.23
C LYS A 147 11.69 3.57 9.67
N GLN A 148 11.14 4.37 10.59
CA GLN A 148 11.03 4.01 12.01
C GLN A 148 9.91 3.02 12.32
N LYS A 149 8.81 3.03 11.54
CA LYS A 149 7.58 2.32 11.89
C LYS A 149 7.27 1.12 11.01
N ALA A 150 7.80 1.06 9.78
CA ALA A 150 7.68 -0.14 8.97
C ALA A 150 8.47 -1.29 9.61
N ARG A 151 7.92 -2.50 9.53
CA ARG A 151 8.51 -3.70 10.14
C ARG A 151 9.62 -4.31 9.28
N LEU A 152 9.48 -4.19 7.96
CA LEU A 152 10.39 -4.77 6.97
C LEU A 152 10.34 -3.99 5.66
N PHE A 153 11.50 -3.79 5.06
CA PHE A 153 11.67 -3.32 3.69
C PHE A 153 12.22 -4.44 2.82
N ILE A 154 11.62 -4.66 1.65
CA ILE A 154 12.05 -5.64 0.66
C ILE A 154 12.53 -4.88 -0.57
N ALA A 155 13.77 -5.09 -0.98
CA ALA A 155 14.28 -4.61 -2.26
C ALA A 155 14.18 -5.72 -3.31
N VAL A 156 13.71 -5.41 -4.51
CA VAL A 156 13.59 -6.41 -5.60
C VAL A 156 14.94 -6.83 -6.20
N SER A 157 16.03 -6.14 -5.87
CA SER A 157 17.38 -6.49 -6.30
C SER A 157 18.43 -5.95 -5.33
N GLU A 158 19.65 -6.49 -5.41
CA GLU A 158 20.78 -5.98 -4.62
C GLU A 158 21.09 -4.52 -4.98
N SER A 159 20.96 -4.12 -6.25
CA SER A 159 21.15 -2.72 -6.67
C SER A 159 20.17 -1.77 -5.97
N ILE A 160 18.89 -2.14 -5.87
CA ILE A 160 17.89 -1.35 -5.16
C ILE A 160 18.18 -1.34 -3.66
N LYS A 161 18.59 -2.47 -3.09
CA LYS A 161 18.98 -2.56 -1.68
C LYS A 161 20.13 -1.61 -1.35
N GLN A 162 21.21 -1.62 -2.14
CA GLN A 162 22.33 -0.70 -1.96
C GLN A 162 21.85 0.76 -2.02
N LYS A 163 20.98 1.09 -2.98
CA LYS A 163 20.44 2.44 -3.09
C LYS A 163 19.62 2.89 -1.88
N LEU A 164 18.96 1.96 -1.18
CA LEU A 164 18.21 2.25 0.05
C LEU A 164 19.09 2.44 1.28
N LEU A 165 20.32 1.94 1.24
CA LEU A 165 21.30 2.03 2.33
C LEU A 165 22.20 3.26 2.23
N GLU A 166 22.21 3.95 1.08
CA GLU A 166 22.80 5.29 0.89
C GLU A 166 22.03 6.38 1.65
#